data_AF-A0A3D0HY47-F1
#
_entry.id   AF-A0A3D0HY47-F1
#
_cell.length_a   1.000
_cell.length_b   1.000
_cell.length_c   1.000
_cell.angle_alpha   90.00
_cell.angle_beta   90.00
_cell.angle_gamma   90.00
#
_symmetry.space_group_name_H-M   'P 1'
#
loop_
_entity.id
_entity.type
_entity.pdbx_description
1 polymer ?
#
loop_
_entity_poly.entity_id
_entity_poly.type
_entity_poly.pdbx_seq_one_letter_code
_entity_poly.pdbx_strand_id
1 'polypeptide(L)'
;MDQEFSTFQSWAIVELFGHTQLAGKVTEQTIAGQSFLRIDVPHTTHCPAFTKYHLPSAVYGLTPVDQDYASRMAEHIGAQPVNSYNHHEVIAEIIREKLQDINKQIPETTD
;
A
#
# COMPACT_ATOMS: atom_id res chain seq x y z
N MET A 1 14.03 36.96 5.10
CA MET A 1 14.59 35.70 5.63
C MET A 1 13.69 34.63 5.08
N ASP A 2 14.04 34.12 3.90
CA ASP A 2 13.22 33.11 3.22
C ASP A 2 13.49 31.79 3.94
N GLN A 3 12.46 31.29 4.63
CA GLN A 3 12.53 30.01 5.31
C GLN A 3 12.23 28.95 4.25
N GLU A 4 13.25 28.21 3.82
CA GLU A 4 13.06 27.03 2.97
C GLU A 4 12.27 25.97 3.76
N PHE A 5 10.99 25.80 3.43
CA PHE A 5 10.20 24.70 3.93
C PHE A 5 10.52 23.46 3.09
N SER A 6 11.30 22.54 3.63
CA SER A 6 11.47 21.23 3.02
C SER A 6 10.17 20.43 3.13
N THR A 7 9.66 19.89 2.02
CA THR A 7 8.53 18.97 2.03
C THR A 7 8.84 17.77 2.93
N PHE A 8 7.91 17.39 3.81
CA PHE A 8 8.10 16.27 4.72
C PHE A 8 8.33 14.95 3.95
N GLN A 9 9.39 14.22 4.30
CA GLN A 9 9.68 12.89 3.80
C GLN A 9 10.36 12.04 4.90
N SER A 10 9.76 10.90 5.26
CA SER A 10 10.38 9.95 6.18
C SER A 10 9.85 8.54 5.98
N TRP A 11 10.64 7.52 6.30
CA TRP A 11 10.06 6.21 6.62
C TRP A 11 9.37 6.30 7.98
N ALA A 12 8.20 5.71 8.12
CA ALA A 12 7.43 5.79 9.35
C ALA A 12 6.46 4.61 9.51
N ILE A 13 6.06 4.39 10.76
CA ILE A 13 4.83 3.69 11.12
C ILE A 13 3.75 4.76 11.27
N VAL A 14 2.60 4.53 10.67
CA VAL A 14 1.45 5.45 10.68
C VAL A 14 0.26 4.75 11.30
N GLU A 15 -0.29 5.33 12.35
CA GLU A 15 -1.47 4.84 13.04
C GLU A 15 -2.70 5.65 12.64
N LEU A 16 -3.67 4.95 12.06
CA LEU A 16 -4.90 5.51 11.49
C LEU A 16 -6.10 5.15 12.36
N PHE A 17 -7.07 6.07 12.46
CA PHE A 17 -8.35 5.76 13.09
C PHE A 17 -8.98 4.48 12.53
N GLY A 18 -9.66 3.71 13.38
CA GLY A 18 -10.22 2.40 13.01
C GLY A 18 -9.23 1.23 13.15
N HIS A 19 -8.26 1.33 14.05
CA HIS A 19 -7.28 0.28 14.38
C HIS A 19 -6.44 -0.21 13.19
N THR A 20 -6.20 0.67 12.22
CA THR A 20 -5.35 0.36 11.07
C THR A 20 -3.96 0.96 11.27
N GLN A 21 -2.93 0.19 10.95
CA GLN A 21 -1.57 0.67 10.89
C GLN A 21 -1.00 0.44 9.49
N LEU A 22 -0.10 1.33 9.07
CA LEU A 22 0.68 1.18 7.85
C LEU A 22 2.14 1.46 8.18
N ALA A 23 3.06 0.79 7.49
CA ALA A 23 4.47 1.11 7.55
C ALA A 23 4.99 1.32 6.13
N GLY A 24 5.74 2.39 5.91
CA GLY A 24 6.19 2.75 4.58
C GLY A 24 6.86 4.10 4.51
N LYS A 25 7.18 4.52 3.28
CA LYS A 25 7.72 5.86 3.02
C LYS A 25 6.57 6.85 2.97
N VAL A 26 6.64 7.86 3.83
CA VAL A 26 5.63 8.89 3.99
C VAL A 26 6.11 10.19 3.36
N THR A 27 5.30 10.78 2.51
CA THR A 27 5.50 12.12 1.94
C THR A 27 4.20 12.93 1.99
N GLU A 28 4.32 14.24 1.90
CA GLU A 28 3.16 15.10 1.63
C GLU A 28 2.87 15.16 0.13
N GLN A 29 1.59 15.09 -0.26
CA GLN A 29 1.17 15.30 -1.65
C GLN A 29 -0.17 16.05 -1.71
N THR A 30 -0.23 17.10 -2.52
CA THR A 30 -1.47 17.85 -2.77
C THR A 30 -2.26 17.24 -3.93
N ILE A 31 -3.52 16.91 -3.70
CA ILE A 31 -4.45 16.38 -4.71
C ILE A 31 -5.74 17.21 -4.61
N ALA A 32 -6.22 17.73 -5.74
CA ALA A 32 -7.44 18.54 -5.82
C ALA A 32 -7.50 19.71 -4.80
N GLY A 33 -6.36 20.34 -4.52
CA GLY A 33 -6.26 21.47 -3.58
C GLY A 33 -6.22 21.09 -2.10
N GLN A 34 -6.17 19.80 -1.76
CA GLN A 34 -6.07 19.30 -0.40
C GLN A 34 -4.77 18.51 -0.20
N SER A 35 -4.06 18.75 0.91
CA SER A 35 -2.87 17.98 1.27
C SER A 35 -3.26 16.60 1.82
N PHE A 36 -2.55 15.58 1.33
CA PHE A 36 -2.65 14.20 1.80
C PHE A 36 -1.29 13.72 2.31
N LEU A 37 -1.32 12.86 3.32
CA LEU A 37 -0.22 11.97 3.63
C LEU A 37 -0.25 10.83 2.61
N ARG A 38 0.75 10.79 1.74
CA ARG A 38 1.03 9.67 0.86
C ARG A 38 1.90 8.67 1.61
N ILE A 39 1.47 7.42 1.66
CA ILE A 39 2.18 6.33 2.31
C ILE A 39 2.44 5.26 1.25
N ASP A 40 3.70 5.14 0.84
CA ASP A 40 4.17 4.10 -0.06
C ASP A 40 4.60 2.89 0.79
N VAL A 41 3.75 1.86 0.81
CA VAL A 41 3.98 0.60 1.52
C VAL A 41 4.83 -0.30 0.62
N PRO A 42 5.98 -0.82 1.11
CA PRO A 42 6.87 -1.66 0.32
C PRO A 42 6.23 -3.01 0.02
N HIS A 43 6.81 -3.72 -0.95
CA HIS A 43 6.44 -5.10 -1.25
C HIS A 43 6.62 -6.01 -0.02
N THR A 44 5.66 -6.89 0.23
CA THR A 44 5.66 -7.87 1.31
C THR A 44 5.37 -9.27 0.75
N THR A 45 5.50 -10.32 1.57
CA THR A 45 5.02 -11.65 1.15
C THR A 45 3.50 -11.71 1.03
N HIS A 46 2.78 -10.78 1.67
CA HIS A 46 1.32 -10.72 1.68
C HIS A 46 0.73 -10.02 0.45
N CYS A 47 1.41 -9.00 -0.07
CA CYS A 47 0.94 -8.27 -1.25
C CYS A 47 2.07 -7.46 -1.93
N PRO A 48 1.91 -7.12 -3.23
CA PRO A 48 2.80 -6.21 -3.93
C PRO A 48 2.85 -4.82 -3.26
N ALA A 49 3.91 -4.06 -3.55
CA ALA A 49 4.02 -2.68 -3.10
C ALA A 49 2.79 -1.85 -3.55
N PHE A 50 2.30 -0.98 -2.68
CA PHE A 50 1.13 -0.15 -2.96
C PHE A 50 1.21 1.20 -2.26
N THR A 51 0.39 2.15 -2.70
CA THR A 51 0.31 3.50 -2.13
C THR A 51 -1.07 3.76 -1.57
N LYS A 52 -1.14 4.39 -0.39
CA LYS A 52 -2.39 4.94 0.17
C LYS A 52 -2.24 6.44 0.42
N TYR A 53 -3.31 7.18 0.15
CA TYR A 53 -3.42 8.59 0.47
C TYR A 53 -4.42 8.76 1.60
N HIS A 54 -4.00 9.42 2.67
CA HIS A 54 -4.85 9.71 3.82
C HIS A 54 -4.88 11.21 4.09
N LEU A 55 -6.04 11.71 4.49
CA LEU A 55 -6.11 13.05 5.07
C LEU A 55 -5.27 13.08 6.36
N PRO A 56 -4.56 14.18 6.65
CA PRO A 56 -3.85 14.34 7.92
C PRO A 56 -4.73 14.08 9.14
N SER A 57 -6.02 14.44 9.06
CA SER A 57 -7.00 14.20 10.13
C SER A 57 -7.34 12.72 10.37
N ALA A 58 -6.94 11.80 9.50
CA ALA A 58 -7.13 10.36 9.70
C ALA A 58 -6.02 9.72 10.57
N VAL A 59 -4.92 10.45 10.78
CA VAL A 59 -3.72 9.98 11.48
C VAL A 59 -3.75 10.46 12.92
N TYR A 60 -3.65 9.53 13.87
CA TYR A 60 -3.48 9.88 15.30
C TYR A 60 -2.07 9.60 15.81
N GLY A 61 -1.26 8.86 15.04
CA GLY A 61 0.14 8.59 15.35
C GLY A 61 0.98 8.49 14.08
N LEU A 62 2.18 9.08 14.13
CA LEU A 62 3.19 8.98 13.08
C LEU A 62 4.54 8.87 13.76
N THR A 63 5.18 7.72 13.61
CA THR A 63 6.46 7.41 14.25
C THR A 63 7.53 7.24 13.18
N PRO A 64 8.38 8.26 12.93
CA PRO A 64 9.50 8.15 12.01
C PRO A 64 10.49 7.07 12.46
N VAL A 65 10.91 6.23 11.52
CA VAL A 65 11.87 5.15 11.73
C VAL A 65 12.81 5.07 10.52
N ASP A 66 13.83 4.22 10.58
CA ASP A 66 14.62 3.92 9.38
C ASP A 66 13.87 3.00 8.40
N GLN A 67 14.44 2.84 7.21
CA GLN A 67 13.86 2.04 6.14
C GLN A 67 13.78 0.55 6.47
N ASP A 68 14.78 -0.02 7.15
CA ASP A 68 14.82 -1.46 7.45
C ASP A 68 13.70 -1.81 8.43
N TYR A 69 13.54 -0.99 9.48
CA TYR A 69 12.47 -1.15 10.45
C TYR A 69 11.08 -1.01 9.81
N ALA A 70 10.85 0.05 9.02
CA ALA A 70 9.57 0.24 8.34
C ALA A 70 9.24 -0.92 7.40
N SER A 71 10.23 -1.45 6.68
CA SER A 71 10.03 -2.57 5.75
C SER A 71 9.66 -3.86 6.48
N ARG A 72 10.32 -4.16 7.60
CA ARG A 72 9.98 -5.31 8.46
C ARG A 72 8.62 -5.16 9.13
N MET A 73 8.27 -3.95 9.54
CA MET A 73 6.94 -3.68 10.09
C MET A 73 5.85 -3.80 9.03
N ALA A 74 6.10 -3.40 7.78
CA ALA A 74 5.13 -3.57 6.70
C ALA A 74 4.81 -5.05 6.48
N GLU A 75 5.84 -5.90 6.48
CA GLU A 75 5.71 -7.36 6.44
C GLU A 75 4.87 -7.86 7.63
N HIS A 76 5.20 -7.46 8.86
CA HIS A 76 4.49 -7.93 10.05
C HIS A 76 3.03 -7.47 10.11
N ILE A 77 2.75 -6.24 9.71
CA ILE A 77 1.40 -5.68 9.66
C ILE A 77 0.57 -6.39 8.58
N GLY A 78 1.18 -6.74 7.45
CA GLY A 78 0.50 -7.44 6.35
C GLY A 78 -0.67 -6.65 5.75
N ALA A 79 -0.61 -5.32 5.81
CA ALA A 79 -1.68 -4.44 5.36
C ALA A 79 -2.01 -4.67 3.88
N GLN A 80 -3.29 -4.71 3.56
CA GLN A 80 -3.77 -4.90 2.19
C GLN A 80 -4.09 -3.56 1.50
N PRO A 81 -3.88 -3.45 0.16
CA PRO A 81 -4.21 -2.24 -0.59
C PRO A 81 -5.71 -1.91 -0.53
N VAL A 82 -6.56 -2.94 -0.49
CA VAL A 82 -8.01 -2.82 -0.34
C VAL A 82 -8.46 -3.89 0.65
N ASN A 83 -9.22 -3.50 1.66
CA ASN A 83 -9.73 -4.42 2.68
C ASN A 83 -11.26 -4.41 2.62
N SER A 84 -11.85 -5.16 1.69
CA SER A 84 -13.29 -5.24 1.48
C SER A 84 -13.72 -6.63 1.03
N TYR A 85 -14.98 -7.02 1.30
CA TYR A 85 -15.52 -8.32 0.83
C TYR A 85 -15.42 -8.46 -0.70
N ASN A 86 -15.81 -7.41 -1.43
CA ASN A 86 -15.77 -7.38 -2.90
C ASN A 86 -14.35 -7.54 -3.46
N HIS A 87 -13.31 -7.20 -2.69
CA HIS A 87 -11.91 -7.39 -3.12
C HIS A 87 -11.60 -8.87 -3.41
N HIS A 88 -12.10 -9.80 -2.58
CA HIS A 88 -11.87 -11.22 -2.77
C HIS A 88 -12.57 -11.75 -4.04
N GLU A 89 -13.76 -11.23 -4.35
CA GLU A 89 -14.48 -11.60 -5.57
C GLU A 89 -13.72 -11.15 -6.82
N VAL A 90 -13.23 -9.91 -6.83
CA VAL A 90 -12.40 -9.37 -7.93
C VAL A 90 -11.12 -10.20 -8.10
N ILE A 91 -10.44 -10.58 -7.02
CA ILE A 91 -9.26 -11.46 -7.11
C ILE A 91 -9.63 -12.81 -7.72
N ALA A 92 -10.73 -13.43 -7.28
CA ALA A 92 -11.17 -14.72 -7.78
C ALA A 92 -11.49 -14.67 -9.28
N GLU A 93 -12.09 -13.59 -9.77
CA GLU A 93 -12.33 -13.34 -11.19
C GLU A 93 -11.03 -13.26 -11.98
N ILE A 94 -10.07 -12.44 -11.52
CA ILE A 94 -8.75 -12.31 -12.16
C ILE A 94 -8.04 -13.67 -12.24
N ILE A 95 -8.09 -14.47 -11.17
CA ILE A 95 -7.47 -15.81 -11.16
C ILE A 95 -8.14 -16.72 -12.19
N ARG A 96 -9.48 -16.75 -12.24
CA ARG A 96 -10.23 -17.57 -13.20
C ARG A 96 -9.87 -17.20 -14.64
N GLU A 97 -9.81 -15.92 -14.96
CA GLU A 97 -9.43 -15.43 -16.30
C GLU A 97 -8.02 -15.90 -16.67
N LYS A 98 -7.03 -15.69 -15.79
CA LYS A 98 -5.64 -16.12 -16.04
C LYS A 98 -5.51 -17.63 -16.23
N LEU A 99 -6.23 -18.43 -15.43
CA LEU A 99 -6.23 -19.89 -15.58
C LEU A 99 -6.84 -20.33 -16.92
N GLN A 100 -7.90 -19.67 -17.38
CA GLN A 100 -8.49 -19.95 -18.70
C GLN A 100 -7.51 -19.63 -19.83
N ASP A 101 -6.77 -18.53 -19.73
CA ASP A 101 -5.78 -18.14 -20.74
C ASP A 101 -4.61 -19.12 -20.81
N ILE A 102 -4.14 -19.61 -19.65
CA ILE A 102 -3.10 -20.65 -19.59
C ILE A 102 -3.60 -21.93 -20.27
N ASN A 103 -4.81 -22.39 -19.97
CA ASN A 103 -5.35 -23.63 -20.54
C ASN A 103 -5.51 -23.57 -22.06
N LYS A 104 -5.81 -22.39 -22.63
CA LYS A 104 -5.90 -22.20 -24.09
C LYS A 104 -4.53 -22.24 -24.79
N GLN A 105 -3.44 -22.01 -24.05
CA GLN A 105 -2.08 -21.94 -24.60
C GLN A 105 -1.35 -23.29 -24.55
N ILE A 106 -1.91 -24.31 -23.89
CA ILE A 106 -1.35 -25.66 -23.90
C ILE A 106 -1.91 -26.37 -25.15
N PRO A 107 -1.07 -26.67 -26.17
CA PRO A 107 -1.54 -27.45 -27.31
C PRO A 107 -1.97 -28.83 -26.83
N GLU A 108 -3.10 -29.32 -27.30
CA GLU A 108 -3.49 -30.72 -27.08
C GLU A 108 -2.35 -31.60 -27.57
N THR A 109 -1.67 -32.28 -26.66
CA THR A 109 -0.66 -33.27 -27.02
C THR A 109 -1.40 -34.38 -27.73
N THR A 110 -1.35 -34.34 -29.06
CA THR A 110 -1.97 -35.35 -29.93
C THR A 110 -1.12 -36.61 -29.84
N ASP A 111 -1.70 -37.68 -29.28
CA ASP A 111 -1.23 -39.07 -29.40
C ASP A 111 -1.31 -39.57 -30.85
#